data_AF-A0A665T7C7-F1
#
_entry.id   AF-A0A665T7C7-F1
#
_cell.length_a   1.000
_cell.length_b   1.000
_cell.length_c   1.000
_cell.angle_alpha   90.00
_cell.angle_beta   90.00
_cell.angle_gamma   90.00
#
_symmetry.space_group_name_H-M   'P 1'
#
loop_
_entity.id
_entity.type
_entity.pdbx_description
1 polymer ?
#
loop_
_entity_poly.entity_id
_entity_poly.type
_entity_poly.pdbx_seq_one_letter_code
_entity_poly.pdbx_strand_id
1 'polypeptide(L)'
;VPPECGKWRVDFHTMANNSKHHTSDIAGNQLIVRRGQPFTLTLHLMLPLNPDLHSLIMVAETGEFPSEDQGTKSSFAIQNFATQRSATLKAQWRAEPQSNSTPLTVAIFPPANTPIGEYRLSVQHGDKETLLGTLVVLFNPWCPDDAVFLPDESERQEFVMNEQGTIYRGSGNYITSSSWDLAQFEDDMVEICLKILNMSHKHMEDPAEDVSARCDPVYVGRVVSAMINSDDDHGILVGKWAGSFWGGVSPHHWNGSHAILRKWYDTHCFPVRYGQCWVFAGVMCSVLRLLGIPCRIITNYLSAHDTNKNLLIDVYHTDYGVWPIPSKDSVWNYHVWVEGWMRRLDLADNGKYDGWQVLDPTPQEKSDGVYCCGPAPVSAILNGDTHIKYDVPFVFAEVNADCVDWLVKADGSKVKIFSDTKRVGQNISTKSVGSTKRLDITDTYKHRDGRSTCSTYHIPERGVTHYESSLIKICPHTGSEKERTVFESAISNKSTDREEEGKGGMGEETEETEEETTETGEETGETGEETEEDTKETGEETEETEEETKETGEETEKESRGGEDVNPPRLPVSMQFEEVRPAGQTLCRTITSWTGSD
;
A
#
# COMPACT_ATOMS: atom_id res chain seq x y z
N VAL A 1 -11.73 44.77 -34.03
CA VAL A 1 -10.95 43.77 -33.27
C VAL A 1 -11.84 43.32 -32.12
N PRO A 2 -12.30 42.07 -32.07
CA PRO A 2 -12.99 41.59 -30.88
C PRO A 2 -12.00 41.65 -29.71
N PRO A 3 -12.43 42.04 -28.50
CA PRO A 3 -11.52 42.17 -27.37
C PRO A 3 -10.81 40.84 -27.13
N GLU A 4 -9.49 40.89 -27.01
CA GLU A 4 -8.65 39.75 -26.64
C GLU A 4 -9.13 39.18 -25.28
N CYS A 5 -9.96 38.14 -25.34
CA CYS A 5 -10.30 37.31 -24.20
C CYS A 5 -9.04 36.51 -23.85
N GLY A 6 -8.26 36.92 -22.83
CA GLY A 6 -6.93 36.33 -22.69
C GLY A 6 -6.30 36.18 -21.31
N LYS A 7 -6.73 36.90 -20.27
CA LYS A 7 -6.16 36.68 -18.92
C LYS A 7 -7.24 36.67 -17.87
N TRP A 8 -7.75 35.47 -17.57
CA TRP A 8 -8.48 35.21 -16.35
C TRP A 8 -7.52 35.44 -15.19
N ARG A 9 -7.84 36.39 -14.31
CA ARG A 9 -7.12 36.54 -13.04
C ARG A 9 -7.91 35.77 -11.98
N VAL A 10 -7.29 34.75 -11.41
CA VAL A 10 -7.86 33.92 -10.35
C VAL A 10 -7.11 34.16 -9.06
N ASP A 11 -7.84 34.23 -7.95
CA ASP A 11 -7.31 34.12 -6.60
C ASP A 11 -7.81 32.81 -5.99
N PHE A 12 -6.89 31.89 -5.72
CA PHE A 12 -7.18 30.59 -5.13
C PHE A 12 -7.35 30.62 -3.62
N HIS A 13 -7.19 31.78 -2.96
CA HIS A 13 -7.25 31.93 -1.51
C HIS A 13 -6.39 30.88 -0.77
N THR A 14 -5.21 30.57 -1.33
CA THR A 14 -4.38 29.40 -0.98
C THR A 14 -4.21 29.25 0.53
N MET A 15 -3.76 30.29 1.23
CA MET A 15 -3.54 30.23 2.68
C MET A 15 -4.83 29.92 3.46
N ALA A 16 -5.94 30.55 3.08
CA ALA A 16 -7.22 30.37 3.78
C ALA A 16 -7.82 28.99 3.52
N ASN A 17 -7.70 28.48 2.30
CA ASN A 17 -8.14 27.12 1.96
C ASN A 17 -7.26 26.09 2.65
N ASN A 18 -5.94 26.19 2.56
CA ASN A 18 -5.03 25.22 3.18
C ASN A 18 -5.21 25.15 4.70
N SER A 19 -5.46 26.30 5.34
CA SER A 19 -5.80 26.34 6.77
C SER A 19 -7.10 25.59 7.09
N LYS A 20 -8.15 25.75 6.28
CA LYS A 20 -9.42 25.03 6.45
C LYS A 20 -9.31 23.54 6.13
N HIS A 21 -8.39 23.16 5.25
CA HIS A 21 -8.18 21.77 4.82
C HIS A 21 -7.12 21.04 5.65
N HIS A 22 -6.53 21.68 6.67
CA HIS A 22 -5.48 21.10 7.49
C HIS A 22 -4.27 20.67 6.65
N THR A 23 -3.82 21.57 5.76
CA THR A 23 -2.71 21.38 4.82
C THR A 23 -1.74 22.57 4.80
N SER A 24 -1.87 23.52 5.73
CA SER A 24 -0.96 24.67 5.83
C SER A 24 0.50 24.27 5.94
N ASP A 25 0.79 23.20 6.68
CA ASP A 25 2.16 22.75 6.97
C ASP A 25 2.82 22.07 5.76
N ILE A 26 2.05 21.55 4.79
CA ILE A 26 2.56 20.90 3.57
C ILE A 26 2.49 21.76 2.32
N ALA A 27 1.79 22.88 2.39
CA ALA A 27 1.35 23.57 1.20
C ALA A 27 2.46 24.33 0.47
N GLY A 28 3.48 24.81 1.18
CA GLY A 28 4.37 25.86 0.66
C GLY A 28 3.53 27.01 0.06
N ASN A 29 3.61 27.19 -1.27
CA ASN A 29 2.79 28.14 -2.04
C ASN A 29 1.69 27.49 -2.90
N GLN A 30 1.54 26.17 -2.88
CA GLN A 30 0.57 25.40 -3.67
C GLN A 30 -0.79 25.32 -2.96
N LEU A 31 -1.88 25.27 -3.74
CA LEU A 31 -3.20 24.93 -3.21
C LEU A 31 -3.27 23.42 -2.99
N ILE A 32 -3.40 22.99 -1.74
CA ILE A 32 -3.55 21.59 -1.37
C ILE A 32 -4.84 21.44 -0.58
N VAL A 33 -5.78 20.68 -1.13
CA VAL A 33 -7.11 20.49 -0.55
C VAL A 33 -7.33 19.01 -0.24
N ARG A 34 -8.32 18.75 0.61
CA ARG A 34 -8.78 17.39 0.91
C ARG A 34 -10.15 17.19 0.29
N ARG A 35 -10.35 16.04 -0.36
CA ARG A 35 -11.61 15.70 -1.06
C ARG A 35 -12.82 15.72 -0.12
N GLY A 36 -14.03 15.82 -0.67
CA GLY A 36 -15.26 15.88 0.13
C GLY A 36 -15.44 17.16 0.98
N GLN A 37 -14.58 18.15 0.83
CA GLN A 37 -14.68 19.45 1.49
C GLN A 37 -14.52 20.58 0.46
N PRO A 38 -15.31 21.66 0.55
CA PRO A 38 -15.21 22.74 -0.41
C PRO A 38 -14.02 23.67 -0.18
N PHE A 39 -13.46 24.17 -1.28
CA PHE A 39 -12.49 25.27 -1.30
C PHE A 39 -13.04 26.46 -2.08
N THR A 40 -12.56 27.67 -1.79
CA THR A 40 -13.05 28.91 -2.40
C THR A 40 -12.05 29.48 -3.39
N LEU A 41 -12.52 29.93 -4.56
CA LEU A 41 -11.71 30.72 -5.49
C LEU A 41 -12.49 31.97 -5.94
N THR A 42 -11.77 33.02 -6.31
CA THR A 42 -12.34 34.26 -6.84
C THR A 42 -11.85 34.49 -8.27
N LEU A 43 -12.80 34.59 -9.20
CA LEU A 43 -12.57 34.91 -10.60
C LEU A 43 -12.76 36.41 -10.82
N HIS A 44 -11.70 37.10 -11.24
CA HIS A 44 -11.76 38.49 -11.67
C HIS A 44 -12.13 38.55 -13.14
N LEU A 45 -13.42 38.77 -13.39
CA LEU A 45 -13.98 38.96 -14.72
C LEU A 45 -13.76 40.39 -15.20
N MET A 46 -13.39 40.58 -16.47
CA MET A 46 -13.31 41.92 -17.07
C MET A 46 -14.69 42.55 -17.30
N LEU A 47 -15.72 41.72 -17.46
CA LEU A 47 -17.11 42.13 -17.65
C LEU A 47 -18.00 41.33 -16.68
N PRO A 48 -19.10 41.92 -16.18
CA PRO A 48 -20.08 41.18 -15.40
C PRO A 48 -20.59 39.98 -16.20
N LEU A 49 -20.61 38.81 -15.58
CA LEU A 49 -21.15 37.63 -16.23
C LEU A 49 -22.65 37.79 -16.44
N ASN A 50 -23.13 37.51 -17.66
CA ASN A 50 -24.56 37.31 -17.89
C ASN A 50 -24.83 35.79 -17.89
N PRO A 51 -25.42 35.22 -16.82
CA PRO A 51 -25.68 33.79 -16.69
C PRO A 51 -26.53 33.21 -17.81
N ASP A 52 -27.42 34.02 -18.39
CA ASP A 52 -28.38 33.59 -19.42
C ASP A 52 -27.75 33.51 -20.82
N LEU A 53 -26.58 34.15 -21.00
CA LEU A 53 -25.90 34.24 -22.30
C LEU A 53 -24.53 33.54 -22.32
N HIS A 54 -23.89 33.34 -21.16
CA HIS A 54 -22.53 32.83 -21.06
C HIS A 54 -22.40 31.83 -19.91
N SER A 55 -22.70 30.56 -20.19
CA SER A 55 -22.46 29.49 -19.22
C SER A 55 -20.95 29.31 -19.02
N LEU A 56 -20.48 29.49 -17.79
CA LEU A 56 -19.11 29.11 -17.42
C LEU A 56 -19.10 27.66 -16.94
N ILE A 57 -18.30 26.84 -17.62
CA ILE A 57 -18.04 25.46 -17.25
C ILE A 57 -16.62 25.43 -16.68
N MET A 58 -16.45 24.84 -15.51
CA MET A 58 -15.13 24.52 -15.00
C MET A 58 -14.82 23.06 -15.26
N VAL A 59 -13.56 22.77 -15.53
CA VAL A 59 -13.08 21.42 -15.81
C VAL A 59 -11.93 21.12 -14.84
N ALA A 60 -12.07 20.03 -14.10
CA ALA A 60 -11.02 19.49 -13.23
C ALA A 60 -10.52 18.18 -13.83
N GLU A 61 -9.22 18.04 -14.03
CA GLU A 61 -8.58 16.88 -14.67
C GLU A 61 -7.36 16.40 -13.88
N THR A 62 -7.18 15.09 -13.75
CA THR A 62 -5.99 14.44 -13.18
C THR A 62 -5.53 13.28 -14.07
N GLY A 63 -4.24 12.95 -13.99
CA GLY A 63 -3.60 11.92 -14.81
C GLY A 63 -3.36 12.32 -16.27
N GLU A 64 -2.71 11.43 -17.01
CA GLU A 64 -2.37 11.63 -18.43
C GLU A 64 -3.58 11.39 -19.36
N PHE A 65 -4.51 10.54 -18.93
CA PHE A 65 -5.69 10.12 -19.70
C PHE A 65 -6.99 10.44 -18.93
N PRO A 66 -7.33 11.73 -18.75
CA PRO A 66 -8.50 12.15 -17.96
C PRO A 66 -9.82 11.74 -18.64
N SER A 67 -10.74 11.16 -17.87
CA SER A 67 -12.04 10.66 -18.33
C SER A 67 -13.14 10.88 -17.28
N GLU A 68 -14.34 11.29 -17.72
CA GLU A 68 -15.47 11.53 -16.83
C GLU A 68 -16.04 10.22 -16.26
N ASP A 69 -16.09 9.18 -17.09
CA ASP A 69 -16.56 7.84 -16.69
C ASP A 69 -15.63 7.24 -15.62
N GLN A 70 -14.32 7.47 -15.77
CA GLN A 70 -13.30 7.04 -14.81
C GLN A 70 -13.13 8.01 -13.63
N GLY A 71 -13.90 9.10 -13.55
CA GLY A 71 -13.83 10.07 -12.46
C GLY A 71 -12.52 10.86 -12.37
N THR A 72 -11.65 10.77 -13.38
CA THR A 72 -10.38 11.51 -13.49
C THR A 72 -10.55 12.84 -14.23
N LYS A 73 -11.74 13.08 -14.81
CA LYS A 73 -12.21 14.37 -15.33
C LYS A 73 -13.58 14.71 -14.74
N SER A 74 -13.85 15.99 -14.51
CA SER A 74 -15.19 16.46 -14.22
C SER A 74 -15.42 17.85 -14.83
N SER A 75 -16.43 17.95 -15.68
CA SER A 75 -16.93 19.23 -16.22
C SER A 75 -18.19 19.66 -15.46
N PHE A 76 -18.21 20.87 -14.91
CA PHE A 76 -19.31 21.33 -14.05
C PHE A 76 -19.58 22.83 -14.20
N ALA A 77 -20.87 23.19 -14.31
CA ALA A 77 -21.29 24.57 -14.52
C ALA A 77 -21.31 25.37 -13.20
N ILE A 78 -20.96 26.66 -13.26
CA ILE A 78 -20.99 27.56 -12.10
C ILE A 78 -22.41 28.06 -11.77
N GLN A 79 -23.27 28.29 -12.78
CA GLN A 79 -24.57 28.95 -12.57
C GLN A 79 -25.79 28.01 -12.52
N ASN A 80 -25.63 26.71 -12.81
CA ASN A 80 -26.73 25.76 -12.81
C ASN A 80 -26.73 24.91 -11.53
N PHE A 81 -27.48 25.38 -10.53
CA PHE A 81 -27.79 24.65 -9.28
C PHE A 81 -28.51 23.31 -9.51
N ALA A 82 -28.96 23.06 -10.74
CA ALA A 82 -29.71 21.87 -11.14
C ALA A 82 -28.92 20.94 -12.09
N THR A 83 -27.59 20.90 -12.02
CA THR A 83 -26.90 19.67 -12.47
C THR A 83 -27.36 18.55 -11.54
N GLN A 84 -28.44 17.86 -11.95
CA GLN A 84 -28.83 16.58 -11.40
C GLN A 84 -27.57 15.73 -11.34
N ARG A 85 -27.26 15.23 -10.14
CA ARG A 85 -26.13 14.34 -9.92
C ARG A 85 -26.29 13.21 -10.91
N SER A 86 -25.42 13.12 -11.92
CA SER A 86 -25.52 12.01 -12.86
C SER A 86 -25.17 10.76 -12.07
N ALA A 87 -26.13 9.86 -11.90
CA ALA A 87 -25.91 8.63 -11.12
C ALA A 87 -24.83 7.72 -11.74
N THR A 88 -24.43 7.98 -12.99
CA THR A 88 -23.45 7.20 -13.73
C THR A 88 -22.00 7.68 -13.57
N LEU A 89 -21.77 8.95 -13.20
CA LEU A 89 -20.41 9.50 -13.15
C LEU A 89 -19.72 9.16 -11.82
N LYS A 90 -18.50 8.60 -11.90
CA LYS A 90 -17.74 8.13 -10.73
C LYS A 90 -17.43 9.27 -9.74
N ALA A 91 -16.99 10.43 -10.21
CA ALA A 91 -16.62 11.57 -9.35
C ALA A 91 -17.01 12.93 -9.94
N GLN A 92 -18.27 13.33 -9.76
CA GLN A 92 -18.78 14.63 -10.25
C GLN A 92 -18.56 15.77 -9.25
N TRP A 93 -17.72 16.73 -9.63
CA TRP A 93 -17.46 17.98 -8.90
C TRP A 93 -18.61 18.97 -9.06
N ARG A 94 -18.69 19.96 -8.16
CA ARG A 94 -19.71 21.02 -8.23
C ARG A 94 -19.12 22.38 -7.92
N ALA A 95 -19.80 23.42 -8.40
CA ALA A 95 -19.50 24.81 -8.11
C ALA A 95 -20.75 25.52 -7.60
N GLU A 96 -20.59 26.33 -6.56
CA GLU A 96 -21.66 27.19 -6.05
C GLU A 96 -21.18 28.63 -5.95
N PRO A 97 -21.84 29.60 -6.62
CA PRO A 97 -21.47 31.01 -6.51
C PRO A 97 -21.87 31.53 -5.13
N GLN A 98 -20.93 32.13 -4.42
CA GLN A 98 -21.18 32.72 -3.09
C GLN A 98 -21.80 34.13 -3.21
N SER A 99 -21.57 34.80 -4.34
CA SER A 99 -22.20 36.07 -4.68
C SER A 99 -22.33 36.22 -6.20
N ASN A 100 -23.34 36.97 -6.65
CA ASN A 100 -23.52 37.32 -8.06
C ASN A 100 -22.78 38.63 -8.43
N SER A 101 -21.79 39.03 -7.63
CA SER A 101 -20.99 40.25 -7.85
C SER A 101 -19.78 39.98 -8.74
N THR A 102 -19.19 41.04 -9.28
CA THR A 102 -17.84 40.99 -9.88
C THR A 102 -16.86 41.65 -8.90
N PRO A 103 -15.77 40.99 -8.48
CA PRO A 103 -15.33 39.65 -8.89
C PRO A 103 -16.24 38.53 -8.35
N LEU A 104 -16.28 37.41 -9.10
CA LEU A 104 -17.15 36.27 -8.84
C LEU A 104 -16.45 35.30 -7.89
N THR A 105 -16.97 35.13 -6.68
CA THR A 105 -16.46 34.16 -5.71
C THR A 105 -17.27 32.86 -5.80
N VAL A 106 -16.59 31.73 -5.92
CA VAL A 106 -17.18 30.41 -6.12
C VAL A 106 -16.60 29.42 -5.11
N ALA A 107 -17.47 28.63 -4.49
CA ALA A 107 -17.08 27.46 -3.71
C ALA A 107 -17.10 26.21 -4.60
N ILE A 108 -15.99 25.48 -4.62
CA ILE A 108 -15.80 24.27 -5.44
C ILE A 108 -15.82 23.06 -4.55
N PHE A 109 -16.62 22.05 -4.91
CA PHE A 109 -16.91 20.87 -4.12
C PHE A 109 -16.42 19.61 -4.85
N PRO A 110 -15.20 19.13 -4.57
CA PRO A 110 -14.81 17.78 -4.96
C PRO A 110 -15.59 16.75 -4.11
N PRO A 111 -16.17 15.69 -4.69
CA PRO A 111 -16.82 14.64 -3.92
C PRO A 111 -15.82 13.85 -3.04
N ALA A 112 -16.31 13.13 -2.03
CA ALA A 112 -15.47 12.38 -1.09
C ALA A 112 -14.78 11.14 -1.70
N ASN A 113 -15.16 10.76 -2.93
CA ASN A 113 -14.55 9.66 -3.69
C ASN A 113 -13.73 10.17 -4.89
N THR A 114 -13.37 11.46 -4.93
CA THR A 114 -12.42 11.98 -5.94
C THR A 114 -11.08 11.25 -5.83
N PRO A 115 -10.48 10.81 -6.96
CA PRO A 115 -9.11 10.29 -6.97
C PRO A 115 -8.11 11.29 -6.39
N ILE A 116 -7.18 10.84 -5.54
CA ILE A 116 -6.14 11.72 -5.02
C ILE A 116 -5.05 11.95 -6.08
N GLY A 117 -4.40 13.11 -6.06
CA GLY A 117 -3.35 13.46 -7.01
C GLY A 117 -3.27 14.94 -7.34
N GLU A 118 -2.42 15.26 -8.32
CA GLU A 118 -2.37 16.61 -8.91
C GLU A 118 -3.51 16.79 -9.91
N TYR A 119 -4.14 17.96 -9.86
CA TYR A 119 -5.23 18.35 -10.73
C TYR A 119 -4.89 19.64 -11.48
N ARG A 120 -5.33 19.69 -12.73
CA ARG A 120 -5.44 20.93 -13.51
C ARG A 120 -6.87 21.43 -13.41
N LEU A 121 -7.02 22.70 -13.07
CA LEU A 121 -8.33 23.37 -13.04
C LEU A 121 -8.37 24.42 -14.16
N SER A 122 -9.33 24.29 -15.06
CA SER A 122 -9.55 25.21 -16.17
C SER A 122 -10.99 25.72 -16.19
N VAL A 123 -11.19 26.83 -16.92
CA VAL A 123 -12.51 27.36 -17.24
C VAL A 123 -12.71 27.32 -18.75
N GLN A 124 -13.86 26.80 -19.16
CA GLN A 124 -14.32 26.79 -20.54
C GLN A 124 -15.40 27.86 -20.72
N HIS A 125 -15.20 28.71 -21.72
CA HIS A 125 -16.13 29.76 -22.13
C HIS A 125 -16.27 29.74 -23.66
N GLY A 126 -17.41 29.26 -24.15
CA GLY A 126 -17.57 28.88 -25.56
C GLY A 126 -16.62 27.74 -25.93
N ASP A 127 -15.96 27.84 -27.08
CA ASP A 127 -15.00 26.82 -27.55
C ASP A 127 -13.59 26.97 -26.94
N LYS A 128 -13.37 27.96 -26.08
CA LYS A 128 -12.06 28.25 -25.51
C LYS A 128 -11.96 27.78 -24.07
N GLU A 129 -11.04 26.85 -23.83
CA GLU A 129 -10.60 26.46 -22.50
C GLU A 129 -9.38 27.28 -22.06
N THR A 130 -9.34 27.71 -20.80
CA THR A 130 -8.21 28.43 -20.22
C THR A 130 -7.84 27.85 -18.87
N LEU A 131 -6.58 27.45 -18.69
CA LEU A 131 -6.03 26.98 -17.42
C LEU A 131 -6.06 28.10 -16.37
N LEU A 132 -6.64 27.82 -15.22
CA LEU A 132 -6.64 28.72 -14.06
C LEU A 132 -5.44 28.44 -13.15
N GLY A 133 -5.10 27.17 -12.95
CA GLY A 133 -3.97 26.75 -12.13
C GLY A 133 -3.98 25.25 -11.84
N THR A 134 -3.06 24.81 -10.98
CA THR A 134 -2.99 23.44 -10.49
C THR A 134 -3.25 23.38 -8.98
N LEU A 135 -3.71 22.23 -8.51
CA LEU A 135 -3.94 21.94 -7.11
C LEU A 135 -3.65 20.47 -6.81
N VAL A 136 -3.40 20.14 -5.56
CA VAL A 136 -3.30 18.74 -5.10
C VAL A 136 -4.53 18.39 -4.27
N VAL A 137 -5.11 17.23 -4.55
CA VAL A 137 -6.24 16.67 -3.80
C VAL A 137 -5.77 15.46 -3.01
N LEU A 138 -5.98 15.48 -1.70
CA LEU A 138 -5.62 14.40 -0.76
C LEU A 138 -6.87 13.75 -0.14
N PHE A 139 -6.68 12.61 0.53
CA PHE A 139 -7.72 11.98 1.35
C PHE A 139 -8.12 12.89 2.53
N ASN A 140 -9.37 12.75 2.98
CA ASN A 140 -9.93 13.64 4.00
C ASN A 140 -10.42 12.90 5.26
N PRO A 141 -9.57 12.76 6.29
CA PRO A 141 -9.98 12.12 7.53
C PRO A 141 -10.93 12.96 8.39
N TRP A 142 -11.19 14.23 8.03
CA TRP A 142 -12.20 15.09 8.67
C TRP A 142 -13.57 15.03 7.99
N CYS A 143 -13.70 14.45 6.79
CA CYS A 143 -14.95 14.37 6.06
C CYS A 143 -15.71 13.08 6.40
N PRO A 144 -16.91 13.11 7.00
CA PRO A 144 -17.68 11.91 7.35
C PRO A 144 -18.00 10.98 6.18
N ASP A 145 -18.10 11.53 4.97
CA ASP A 145 -18.42 10.78 3.76
C ASP A 145 -17.18 10.08 3.17
N ASP A 146 -15.96 10.46 3.58
CA ASP A 146 -14.72 9.84 3.11
C ASP A 146 -14.50 8.47 3.78
N ALA A 147 -13.96 7.53 3.02
CA ALA A 147 -13.58 6.20 3.50
C ALA A 147 -12.49 6.24 4.58
N VAL A 148 -11.71 7.31 4.68
CA VAL A 148 -10.67 7.47 5.72
C VAL A 148 -11.14 8.29 6.93
N PHE A 149 -12.44 8.58 7.04
CA PHE A 149 -12.96 9.38 8.14
C PHE A 149 -12.63 8.75 9.50
N LEU A 150 -11.89 9.49 10.32
CA LEU A 150 -11.53 9.08 11.67
C LEU A 150 -12.23 10.03 12.64
N PRO A 151 -13.25 9.61 13.42
CA PRO A 151 -14.14 10.54 14.12
C PRO A 151 -13.48 11.33 15.27
N ASP A 152 -12.48 10.76 15.93
CA ASP A 152 -11.82 11.39 17.07
C ASP A 152 -10.75 12.42 16.61
N GLU A 153 -10.87 13.66 17.09
CA GLU A 153 -9.93 14.74 16.73
C GLU A 153 -8.52 14.50 17.25
N SER A 154 -8.38 13.97 18.47
CA SER A 154 -7.05 13.70 19.03
C SER A 154 -6.33 12.60 18.27
N GLU A 155 -7.07 11.60 17.79
CA GLU A 155 -6.53 10.57 16.91
C GLU A 155 -6.16 11.12 15.52
N ARG A 156 -6.95 12.03 14.94
CA ARG A 156 -6.56 12.72 13.68
C ARG A 156 -5.26 13.52 13.86
N GLN A 157 -5.12 14.23 14.96
CA GLN A 157 -3.88 14.96 15.26
C GLN A 157 -2.69 14.00 15.41
N GLU A 158 -2.86 12.86 16.07
CA GLU A 158 -1.76 11.89 16.25
C GLU A 158 -1.42 11.11 14.96
N PHE A 159 -2.43 10.66 14.22
CA PHE A 159 -2.26 9.70 13.13
C PHE A 159 -2.20 10.34 11.75
N VAL A 160 -2.33 11.66 11.64
CA VAL A 160 -2.19 12.43 10.40
C VAL A 160 -1.21 13.58 10.59
N MET A 161 -1.43 14.42 11.61
CA MET A 161 -0.69 15.70 11.76
C MET A 161 0.64 15.58 12.50
N ASN A 162 0.79 14.60 13.40
CA ASN A 162 2.02 14.46 14.19
C ASN A 162 3.15 13.87 13.34
N GLU A 163 4.29 14.55 13.27
CA GLU A 163 5.48 14.08 12.55
C GLU A 163 6.45 13.29 13.43
N GLN A 164 6.25 13.29 14.75
CA GLN A 164 7.11 12.56 15.68
C GLN A 164 6.57 11.16 15.97
N GLY A 165 7.19 10.15 15.37
CA GLY A 165 6.93 8.74 15.58
C GLY A 165 7.70 8.13 16.76
N THR A 166 7.24 6.97 17.20
CA THR A 166 7.98 6.09 18.13
C THR A 166 7.86 4.66 17.65
N ILE A 167 8.99 4.01 17.49
CA ILE A 167 9.10 2.61 17.08
C ILE A 167 9.59 1.80 18.27
N TYR A 168 8.88 0.75 18.63
CA TYR A 168 9.32 -0.16 19.68
C TYR A 168 10.21 -1.26 19.08
N ARG A 169 11.29 -1.59 19.79
CA ARG A 169 12.31 -2.57 19.38
C ARG A 169 12.75 -3.40 20.59
N GLY A 170 13.79 -4.21 20.42
CA GLY A 170 14.37 -5.01 21.50
C GLY A 170 13.79 -6.42 21.52
N SER A 171 13.33 -6.88 22.69
CA SER A 171 12.71 -8.19 22.85
C SER A 171 11.43 -8.09 23.68
N GLY A 172 10.58 -9.12 23.67
CA GLY A 172 9.37 -9.14 24.48
C GLY A 172 9.60 -8.95 25.98
N ASN A 173 10.80 -9.29 26.47
CA ASN A 173 11.19 -9.10 27.88
C ASN A 173 11.84 -7.75 28.17
N TYR A 174 12.35 -7.06 27.14
CA TYR A 174 13.03 -5.78 27.26
C TYR A 174 12.70 -4.91 26.05
N ILE A 175 11.55 -4.25 26.16
CA ILE A 175 11.02 -3.35 25.12
C ILE A 175 11.74 -2.00 25.23
N THR A 176 12.38 -1.60 24.14
CA THR A 176 12.99 -0.28 24.01
C THR A 176 12.22 0.56 23.00
N SER A 177 12.24 1.88 23.15
CA SER A 177 11.65 2.80 22.19
C SER A 177 12.73 3.56 21.44
N SER A 178 12.53 3.74 20.13
CA SER A 178 13.35 4.59 19.28
C SER A 178 12.47 5.67 18.68
N SER A 179 12.87 6.94 18.81
CA SER A 179 12.21 8.03 18.09
C SER A 179 12.40 7.85 16.59
N TRP A 180 11.38 8.22 15.82
CA TRP A 180 11.44 8.22 14.37
C TRP A 180 10.83 9.51 13.85
N ASP A 181 11.57 10.24 13.03
CA ASP A 181 11.08 11.45 12.38
C ASP A 181 10.32 11.07 11.10
N LEU A 182 9.00 11.16 11.14
CA LEU A 182 8.18 10.84 9.98
C LEU A 182 8.31 11.94 8.92
N ALA A 183 8.51 13.19 9.32
CA ALA A 183 8.83 14.32 8.45
C ALA A 183 7.94 14.38 7.19
N GLN A 184 6.64 14.09 7.35
CA GLN A 184 5.72 14.07 6.22
C GLN A 184 5.46 15.47 5.66
N PHE A 185 5.81 16.55 6.37
CA PHE A 185 5.54 17.92 5.96
C PHE A 185 6.74 18.70 5.43
N GLU A 186 7.85 18.01 5.16
CA GLU A 186 8.98 18.61 4.44
C GLU A 186 8.60 19.05 3.01
N ASP A 187 9.22 20.11 2.51
CA ASP A 187 8.78 20.86 1.31
C ASP A 187 8.61 20.00 0.03
N ASP A 188 9.41 18.95 -0.14
CA ASP A 188 9.43 18.06 -1.32
C ASP A 188 8.55 16.81 -1.16
N MET A 189 7.97 16.58 0.02
CA MET A 189 7.28 15.33 0.32
C MET A 189 6.00 15.10 -0.49
N VAL A 190 5.28 16.16 -0.85
CA VAL A 190 4.10 16.06 -1.71
C VAL A 190 4.49 15.52 -3.09
N GLU A 191 5.52 16.11 -3.70
CA GLU A 191 6.03 15.69 -5.01
C GLU A 191 6.57 14.25 -4.96
N ILE A 192 7.34 13.92 -3.93
CA ILE A 192 7.90 12.57 -3.75
C ILE A 192 6.77 11.54 -3.61
N CYS A 193 5.76 11.78 -2.77
CA CYS A 193 4.68 10.82 -2.56
C CYS A 193 3.79 10.63 -3.79
N LEU A 194 3.53 11.69 -4.56
CA LEU A 194 2.83 11.55 -5.84
C LEU A 194 3.69 10.81 -6.88
N LYS A 195 5.02 11.05 -6.88
CA LYS A 195 5.96 10.31 -7.73
C LYS A 195 5.99 8.82 -7.40
N ILE A 196 5.91 8.43 -6.13
CA ILE A 196 5.83 7.02 -5.71
C ILE A 196 4.66 6.32 -6.39
N LEU A 197 3.47 6.93 -6.41
CA LEU A 197 2.29 6.34 -7.07
C LEU A 197 2.51 6.15 -8.58
N ASN A 198 3.13 7.15 -9.22
CA ASN A 198 3.43 7.12 -10.67
C ASN A 198 4.55 6.15 -11.04
N MET A 199 5.34 5.64 -10.09
CA MET A 199 6.43 4.69 -10.33
C MET A 199 6.03 3.24 -10.04
N SER A 200 4.77 2.99 -9.64
CA SER A 200 4.26 1.64 -9.38
C SER A 200 4.07 0.83 -10.65
N HIS A 201 4.21 -0.50 -10.57
CA HIS A 201 3.93 -1.35 -11.73
C HIS A 201 2.51 -1.14 -12.29
N LYS A 202 1.52 -0.91 -11.41
CA LYS A 202 0.13 -0.62 -11.82
C LYS A 202 0.04 0.62 -12.69
N HIS A 203 0.73 1.69 -12.31
CA HIS A 203 0.78 2.90 -13.12
C HIS A 203 1.52 2.69 -14.44
N MET A 204 2.62 1.93 -14.43
CA MET A 204 3.38 1.65 -15.65
C MET A 204 2.62 0.74 -16.63
N GLU A 205 1.76 -0.14 -16.13
CA GLU A 205 0.91 -1.05 -16.90
C GLU A 205 -0.30 -0.34 -17.51
N ASP A 206 -1.08 0.35 -16.67
CA ASP A 206 -2.24 1.14 -17.09
C ASP A 206 -2.35 2.44 -16.26
N PRO A 207 -1.77 3.54 -16.76
CA PRO A 207 -1.82 4.84 -16.06
C PRO A 207 -3.25 5.37 -15.88
N ALA A 208 -4.17 5.05 -16.79
CA ALA A 208 -5.54 5.56 -16.76
C ALA A 208 -6.35 4.88 -15.64
N GLU A 209 -6.27 3.55 -15.57
CA GLU A 209 -6.93 2.77 -14.53
C GLU A 209 -6.30 3.03 -13.15
N ASP A 210 -4.98 3.09 -13.05
CA ASP A 210 -4.30 3.39 -11.79
C ASP A 210 -4.74 4.74 -11.22
N VAL A 211 -4.74 5.81 -12.02
CA VAL A 211 -5.17 7.14 -11.54
C VAL A 211 -6.65 7.13 -11.17
N SER A 212 -7.49 6.38 -11.88
CA SER A 212 -8.89 6.22 -11.50
C SER A 212 -9.06 5.48 -10.16
N ALA A 213 -8.25 4.45 -9.92
CA ALA A 213 -8.29 3.61 -8.71
C ALA A 213 -7.76 4.33 -7.46
N ARG A 214 -6.98 5.41 -7.62
CA ARG A 214 -6.53 6.30 -6.52
C ARG A 214 -7.67 6.99 -5.75
N CYS A 215 -8.94 6.77 -6.12
CA CYS A 215 -10.08 7.13 -5.27
C CYS A 215 -10.23 6.23 -4.03
N ASP A 216 -9.64 5.04 -4.03
CA ASP A 216 -9.82 4.05 -2.97
C ASP A 216 -8.58 3.97 -2.07
N PRO A 217 -8.69 4.24 -0.74
CA PRO A 217 -7.56 4.10 0.17
C PRO A 217 -7.06 2.64 0.28
N VAL A 218 -7.88 1.64 -0.01
CA VAL A 218 -7.47 0.22 -0.03
C VAL A 218 -6.47 0.00 -1.16
N TYR A 219 -6.79 0.49 -2.36
CA TYR A 219 -5.91 0.44 -3.52
C TYR A 219 -4.61 1.19 -3.27
N VAL A 220 -4.70 2.46 -2.84
CA VAL A 220 -3.51 3.29 -2.56
C VAL A 220 -2.63 2.66 -1.48
N GLY A 221 -3.21 2.13 -0.40
CA GLY A 221 -2.46 1.42 0.64
C GLY A 221 -1.67 0.24 0.11
N ARG A 222 -2.27 -0.56 -0.77
CA ARG A 222 -1.63 -1.73 -1.40
C ARG A 222 -0.53 -1.34 -2.37
N VAL A 223 -0.75 -0.32 -3.21
CA VAL A 223 0.28 0.24 -4.10
C VAL A 223 1.47 0.77 -3.31
N VAL A 224 1.21 1.52 -2.23
CA VAL A 224 2.29 2.04 -1.37
C VAL A 224 3.03 0.89 -0.69
N SER A 225 2.35 -0.13 -0.14
CA SER A 225 2.99 -1.33 0.44
C SER A 225 4.01 -1.95 -0.50
N ALA A 226 3.64 -2.14 -1.78
CA ALA A 226 4.53 -2.65 -2.81
C ALA A 226 5.72 -1.71 -3.06
N MET A 227 5.45 -0.41 -3.25
CA MET A 227 6.46 0.57 -3.62
C MET A 227 7.50 0.87 -2.53
N ILE A 228 7.22 0.59 -1.26
CA ILE A 228 8.20 0.82 -0.20
C ILE A 228 9.42 -0.12 -0.34
N ASN A 229 9.23 -1.34 -0.82
CA ASN A 229 10.32 -2.29 -1.08
C ASN A 229 10.66 -2.36 -2.58
N SER A 230 11.87 -2.78 -2.93
CA SER A 230 12.39 -2.74 -4.30
C SER A 230 12.52 -4.11 -4.97
N ASP A 231 11.81 -5.13 -4.45
CA ASP A 231 12.01 -6.50 -4.93
C ASP A 231 11.33 -6.79 -6.28
N ASP A 232 10.23 -6.10 -6.61
CA ASP A 232 9.52 -6.26 -7.88
C ASP A 232 9.48 -4.97 -8.74
N ASP A 233 9.38 -3.80 -8.11
CA ASP A 233 9.14 -2.50 -8.79
C ASP A 233 10.36 -1.54 -8.68
N HIS A 234 10.22 -0.31 -9.17
CA HIS A 234 11.13 0.81 -8.90
C HIS A 234 11.03 1.35 -7.46
N GLY A 235 10.87 0.43 -6.50
CA GLY A 235 10.56 0.75 -5.12
C GLY A 235 11.72 1.36 -4.34
N ILE A 236 11.41 1.78 -3.11
CA ILE A 236 12.21 2.78 -2.41
C ILE A 236 13.42 2.18 -1.70
N LEU A 237 13.27 1.03 -1.04
CA LEU A 237 14.28 0.47 -0.16
C LEU A 237 14.70 -0.95 -0.56
N VAL A 238 16.01 -1.21 -0.48
CA VAL A 238 16.59 -2.56 -0.58
C VAL A 238 16.69 -3.17 0.81
N GLY A 239 16.04 -4.33 1.01
CA GLY A 239 16.09 -5.07 2.27
C GLY A 239 17.44 -5.73 2.52
N LYS A 240 17.98 -5.61 3.75
CA LYS A 240 19.15 -6.36 4.18
C LYS A 240 19.16 -6.62 5.69
N TRP A 241 19.15 -7.90 6.07
CA TRP A 241 19.02 -8.34 7.47
C TRP A 241 20.32 -8.79 8.13
N ALA A 242 21.37 -9.11 7.35
CA ALA A 242 22.63 -9.61 7.88
C ALA A 242 23.83 -9.28 6.98
N GLY A 243 25.02 -9.56 7.50
CA GLY A 243 26.29 -9.36 6.81
C GLY A 243 26.74 -7.90 6.74
N SER A 244 27.69 -7.60 5.85
CA SER A 244 28.23 -6.26 5.69
C SER A 244 27.24 -5.32 5.00
N PHE A 245 27.00 -4.13 5.56
CA PHE A 245 26.20 -3.07 4.94
C PHE A 245 27.00 -2.17 3.99
N TRP A 246 28.16 -2.63 3.51
CA TRP A 246 28.94 -1.91 2.51
C TRP A 246 28.11 -1.60 1.25
N GLY A 247 28.33 -0.41 0.68
CA GLY A 247 27.57 0.12 -0.46
C GLY A 247 26.22 0.75 -0.11
N GLY A 248 25.91 0.93 1.19
CA GLY A 248 24.69 1.56 1.66
C GLY A 248 24.81 2.11 3.08
N VAL A 249 23.67 2.51 3.64
CA VAL A 249 23.52 2.94 5.03
C VAL A 249 23.04 1.74 5.86
N SER A 250 23.65 1.53 7.03
CA SER A 250 23.17 0.53 7.99
C SER A 250 21.73 0.86 8.40
N PRO A 251 20.79 -0.12 8.40
CA PRO A 251 19.41 0.11 8.81
C PRO A 251 19.25 0.75 10.21
N HIS A 252 20.23 0.57 11.09
CA HIS A 252 20.24 1.13 12.45
C HIS A 252 20.60 2.62 12.50
N HIS A 253 21.19 3.18 11.44
CA HIS A 253 21.55 4.60 11.38
C HIS A 253 20.40 5.49 10.89
N TRP A 254 19.35 4.90 10.30
CA TRP A 254 18.15 5.65 9.96
C TRP A 254 17.38 6.06 11.22
N ASN A 255 17.01 7.32 11.27
CA ASN A 255 16.22 7.92 12.35
C ASN A 255 14.99 8.67 11.83
N GLY A 256 14.72 8.64 10.52
CA GLY A 256 13.58 9.29 9.90
C GLY A 256 13.38 8.90 8.44
N SER A 257 12.21 9.25 7.90
CA SER A 257 11.76 8.83 6.57
C SER A 257 12.21 9.76 5.46
N HIS A 258 12.24 11.07 5.71
CA HIS A 258 12.51 12.08 4.68
C HIS A 258 13.85 11.88 3.95
N ALA A 259 14.93 11.65 4.70
CA ALA A 259 16.25 11.44 4.11
C ALA A 259 16.32 10.22 3.18
N ILE A 260 15.49 9.19 3.42
CA ILE A 260 15.39 8.01 2.56
C ILE A 260 14.62 8.37 1.29
N LEU A 261 13.43 8.96 1.46
CA LEU A 261 12.52 9.33 0.39
C LEU A 261 13.14 10.33 -0.58
N ARG A 262 13.75 11.39 -0.04
CA ARG A 262 14.48 12.38 -0.82
C ARG A 262 15.66 11.77 -1.57
N LYS A 263 16.41 10.86 -0.94
CA LYS A 263 17.51 10.17 -1.62
C LYS A 263 17.03 9.31 -2.78
N TRP A 264 15.92 8.58 -2.63
CA TRP A 264 15.30 7.83 -3.72
C TRP A 264 14.90 8.77 -4.86
N TYR A 265 14.28 9.91 -4.52
CA TYR A 265 13.85 10.91 -5.50
C TYR A 265 15.03 11.54 -6.27
N ASP A 266 16.03 12.05 -5.55
CA ASP A 266 17.22 12.72 -6.10
C ASP A 266 18.07 11.78 -6.96
N THR A 267 18.02 10.47 -6.67
CA THR A 267 18.71 9.44 -7.46
C THR A 267 17.82 8.84 -8.54
N HIS A 268 16.91 9.63 -9.13
CA HIS A 268 16.07 9.19 -10.25
C HIS A 268 15.29 7.90 -9.97
N CYS A 269 14.76 7.77 -8.74
CA CYS A 269 14.01 6.60 -8.29
C CYS A 269 14.84 5.30 -8.19
N PHE A 270 16.17 5.40 -8.02
CA PHE A 270 16.99 4.23 -7.72
C PHE A 270 16.81 3.78 -6.25
N PRO A 271 16.69 2.47 -5.98
CA PRO A 271 16.48 1.96 -4.63
C PRO A 271 17.57 2.34 -3.62
N VAL A 272 17.15 2.79 -2.44
CA VAL A 272 18.00 3.19 -1.33
C VAL A 272 18.44 1.96 -0.53
N ARG A 273 19.76 1.83 -0.35
CA ARG A 273 20.39 0.76 0.43
C ARG A 273 20.74 1.26 1.83
N TYR A 274 20.34 0.63 2.94
CA TYR A 274 19.47 -0.53 3.11
C TYR A 274 18.38 -0.28 4.17
N GLY A 275 17.33 -1.10 4.16
CA GLY A 275 16.24 -1.10 5.14
C GLY A 275 16.02 -2.45 5.83
N GLN A 276 15.31 -2.42 6.96
CA GLN A 276 14.71 -3.56 7.67
C GLN A 276 13.27 -3.20 8.05
N CYS A 277 12.48 -4.14 8.60
CA CYS A 277 11.04 -3.98 8.86
C CYS A 277 10.64 -2.61 9.44
N TRP A 278 11.33 -2.14 10.49
CA TRP A 278 11.01 -0.84 11.10
C TRP A 278 11.31 0.37 10.21
N VAL A 279 12.30 0.26 9.31
CA VAL A 279 12.63 1.32 8.35
C VAL A 279 11.55 1.37 7.29
N PHE A 280 11.14 0.20 6.77
CA PHE A 280 10.05 0.11 5.80
C PHE A 280 8.74 0.66 6.39
N ALA A 281 8.36 0.24 7.60
CA ALA A 281 7.17 0.73 8.29
C ALA A 281 7.22 2.24 8.58
N GLY A 282 8.38 2.77 8.99
CA GLY A 282 8.58 4.20 9.19
C GLY A 282 8.33 5.01 7.93
N VAL A 283 8.94 4.60 6.81
CA VAL A 283 8.75 5.25 5.50
C VAL A 283 7.30 5.13 5.02
N MET A 284 6.70 3.95 5.13
CA MET A 284 5.30 3.73 4.74
C MET A 284 4.35 4.64 5.52
N CYS A 285 4.56 4.75 6.84
CA CYS A 285 3.72 5.59 7.69
C CYS A 285 3.79 7.06 7.26
N SER A 286 4.97 7.58 6.90
CA SER A 286 5.12 8.95 6.40
C SER A 286 4.32 9.18 5.11
N VAL A 287 4.43 8.26 4.15
CA VAL A 287 3.74 8.36 2.85
C VAL A 287 2.22 8.34 3.05
N LEU A 288 1.70 7.37 3.82
CA LEU A 288 0.26 7.27 4.06
C LEU A 288 -0.31 8.49 4.80
N ARG A 289 0.41 9.01 5.80
CA ARG A 289 -0.01 10.21 6.53
C ARG A 289 -0.08 11.44 5.63
N LEU A 290 0.93 11.65 4.77
CA LEU A 290 0.89 12.74 3.79
C LEU A 290 -0.31 12.62 2.86
N LEU A 291 -0.54 11.42 2.29
CA LEU A 291 -1.66 11.19 1.39
C LEU A 291 -3.03 11.40 2.07
N GLY A 292 -3.07 11.43 3.41
CA GLY A 292 -4.25 11.72 4.23
C GLY A 292 -4.92 10.47 4.79
N ILE A 293 -4.26 9.30 4.73
CA ILE A 293 -4.72 8.07 5.35
C ILE A 293 -4.17 8.05 6.79
N PRO A 294 -5.02 8.09 7.84
CA PRO A 294 -4.54 8.01 9.22
C PRO A 294 -3.78 6.70 9.44
N CYS A 295 -2.55 6.79 9.93
CA CYS A 295 -1.64 5.66 9.96
C CYS A 295 -0.80 5.61 11.24
N ARG A 296 -0.53 4.42 11.77
CA ARG A 296 0.32 4.19 12.95
C ARG A 296 1.25 2.99 12.77
N ILE A 297 2.43 3.07 13.39
CA ILE A 297 3.45 2.01 13.34
C ILE A 297 3.19 1.00 14.46
N ILE A 298 3.17 -0.28 14.11
CA ILE A 298 2.92 -1.39 15.02
C ILE A 298 4.18 -2.24 15.16
N THR A 299 4.50 -2.64 16.39
CA THR A 299 5.55 -3.62 16.67
C THR A 299 4.94 -4.87 17.28
N ASN A 300 5.16 -6.01 16.65
CA ASN A 300 4.78 -7.32 17.16
C ASN A 300 6.01 -8.07 17.69
N TYR A 301 6.00 -8.53 18.93
CA TYR A 301 7.12 -9.30 19.49
C TYR A 301 6.90 -10.79 19.33
N LEU A 302 7.99 -11.53 19.12
CA LEU A 302 7.93 -12.97 18.80
C LEU A 302 7.03 -13.21 17.57
N SER A 303 7.26 -12.43 16.50
CA SER A 303 6.46 -12.48 15.28
C SER A 303 6.82 -13.73 14.49
N ALA A 304 5.84 -14.55 14.17
CA ALA A 304 6.05 -15.72 13.34
C ALA A 304 6.17 -15.31 11.86
N HIS A 305 6.99 -16.04 11.12
CA HIS A 305 7.01 -16.03 9.66
C HIS A 305 6.75 -17.46 9.20
N ASP A 306 5.49 -17.75 8.89
CA ASP A 306 5.01 -19.05 8.39
C ASP A 306 5.08 -19.08 6.86
N THR A 307 6.03 -19.83 6.32
CA THR A 307 6.27 -19.92 4.87
C THR A 307 5.48 -21.02 4.18
N ASN A 308 4.85 -21.91 4.95
CA ASN A 308 4.16 -23.09 4.43
C ASN A 308 2.63 -23.00 4.64
N LYS A 309 2.17 -21.99 5.38
CA LYS A 309 0.76 -21.64 5.63
C LYS A 309 -0.01 -22.75 6.34
N ASN A 310 0.57 -23.32 7.40
CA ASN A 310 -0.09 -24.32 8.24
C ASN A 310 -0.30 -23.85 9.71
N LEU A 311 0.01 -22.59 10.03
CA LEU A 311 -0.01 -22.02 11.39
C LEU A 311 0.94 -22.70 12.38
N LEU A 312 1.93 -23.45 11.89
CA LEU A 312 2.95 -24.11 12.69
C LEU A 312 4.33 -23.58 12.29
N ILE A 313 5.05 -23.08 13.29
CA ILE A 313 6.46 -22.72 13.16
C ILE A 313 7.32 -23.85 13.73
N ASP A 314 8.00 -24.57 12.85
CA ASP A 314 8.95 -25.60 13.24
C ASP A 314 10.30 -24.99 13.63
N VAL A 315 10.68 -25.18 14.90
CA VAL A 315 11.97 -24.74 15.45
C VAL A 315 12.86 -25.97 15.65
N TYR A 316 13.98 -26.03 14.92
CA TYR A 316 14.90 -27.16 14.96
C TYR A 316 16.08 -26.89 15.88
N HIS A 317 16.24 -27.75 16.89
CA HIS A 317 17.38 -27.78 17.80
C HIS A 317 18.25 -28.99 17.46
N THR A 318 19.56 -28.81 17.35
CA THR A 318 20.48 -29.88 16.99
C THR A 318 21.16 -30.52 18.19
N ASP A 319 21.32 -31.84 18.16
CA ASP A 319 22.18 -32.54 19.11
C ASP A 319 23.66 -32.16 18.90
N TYR A 320 24.51 -32.45 19.90
CA TYR A 320 25.93 -32.08 19.87
C TYR A 320 26.63 -32.69 18.65
N GLY A 321 27.28 -31.84 17.84
CA GLY A 321 27.98 -32.25 16.63
C GLY A 321 27.09 -32.39 15.38
N VAL A 322 25.80 -32.08 15.48
CA VAL A 322 24.87 -32.04 14.34
C VAL A 322 24.78 -30.61 13.80
N TRP A 323 24.89 -30.48 12.47
CA TRP A 323 24.75 -29.17 11.81
C TRP A 323 23.29 -28.68 11.85
N PRO A 324 23.06 -27.40 12.16
CA PRO A 324 21.73 -26.80 12.13
C PRO A 324 20.99 -27.07 10.82
N ILE A 325 19.75 -27.54 10.90
CA ILE A 325 18.87 -27.61 9.73
C ILE A 325 18.34 -26.19 9.49
N PRO A 326 18.60 -25.58 8.32
CA PRO A 326 17.98 -24.31 7.98
C PRO A 326 16.46 -24.52 7.85
N SER A 327 15.68 -23.80 8.66
CA SER A 327 14.23 -23.68 8.48
C SER A 327 13.93 -22.46 7.62
N LYS A 328 12.88 -22.54 6.81
CA LYS A 328 12.29 -21.36 6.16
C LYS A 328 11.37 -20.60 7.11
N ASP A 329 10.77 -21.31 8.06
CA ASP A 329 9.97 -20.71 9.11
C ASP A 329 10.89 -20.10 10.18
N SER A 330 10.48 -18.96 10.72
CA SER A 330 11.25 -18.27 11.76
C SER A 330 10.34 -17.55 12.74
N VAL A 331 10.84 -17.36 13.96
CA VAL A 331 10.24 -16.44 14.93
C VAL A 331 11.19 -15.26 15.10
N TRP A 332 10.74 -14.08 14.68
CA TRP A 332 11.50 -12.86 14.77
C TRP A 332 11.36 -12.29 16.18
N ASN A 333 12.46 -11.75 16.73
CA ASN A 333 12.43 -11.10 18.06
C ASN A 333 11.33 -10.04 18.12
N TYR A 334 11.22 -9.26 17.05
CA TYR A 334 10.08 -8.41 16.75
C TYR A 334 9.97 -8.21 15.24
N HIS A 335 8.78 -7.85 14.80
CA HIS A 335 8.47 -7.40 13.45
C HIS A 335 7.69 -6.09 13.52
N VAL A 336 7.80 -5.26 12.47
CA VAL A 336 7.20 -3.93 12.45
C VAL A 336 6.48 -3.71 11.13
N TRP A 337 5.20 -3.36 11.21
CA TRP A 337 4.34 -2.99 10.08
C TRP A 337 3.58 -1.70 10.40
N VAL A 338 2.63 -1.30 9.55
CA VAL A 338 1.73 -0.17 9.83
C VAL A 338 0.25 -0.58 9.83
N GLU A 339 -0.56 0.15 10.57
CA GLU A 339 -2.02 0.09 10.45
C GLU A 339 -2.54 1.39 9.81
N GLY A 340 -3.28 1.27 8.71
CA GLY A 340 -4.02 2.36 8.09
C GLY A 340 -5.50 2.32 8.47
N TRP A 341 -6.09 3.47 8.80
CA TRP A 341 -7.51 3.59 9.11
C TRP A 341 -8.32 3.85 7.84
N MET A 342 -9.23 2.93 7.51
CA MET A 342 -10.12 3.06 6.35
C MET A 342 -11.36 2.15 6.45
N ARG A 343 -12.41 2.49 5.70
CA ARG A 343 -13.55 1.60 5.45
C ARG A 343 -13.19 0.52 4.42
N ARG A 344 -13.84 -0.64 4.52
CA ARG A 344 -13.70 -1.79 3.63
C ARG A 344 -15.00 -2.08 2.90
N LEU A 345 -15.38 -1.12 2.06
CA LEU A 345 -16.59 -1.19 1.21
C LEU A 345 -16.54 -2.39 0.24
N ASP A 346 -15.35 -2.92 -0.03
CA ASP A 346 -15.10 -4.11 -0.84
C ASP A 346 -15.34 -5.44 -0.12
N LEU A 347 -15.56 -5.42 1.21
CA LEU A 347 -15.72 -6.61 2.04
C LEU A 347 -17.11 -6.78 2.64
N ALA A 348 -17.71 -5.72 3.18
CA ALA A 348 -19.00 -5.81 3.85
C ALA A 348 -19.71 -4.45 3.93
N ASP A 349 -20.97 -4.40 3.47
CA ASP A 349 -21.80 -3.19 3.48
C ASP A 349 -22.11 -2.66 4.89
N ASN A 350 -22.05 -3.52 5.90
CA ASN A 350 -22.35 -3.18 7.29
C ASN A 350 -21.13 -2.62 8.06
N GLY A 351 -19.98 -2.46 7.40
CA GLY A 351 -18.76 -1.94 8.01
C GLY A 351 -18.10 -2.89 9.01
N LYS A 352 -18.41 -4.20 8.99
CA LYS A 352 -17.81 -5.21 9.90
C LYS A 352 -16.27 -5.18 9.92
N TYR A 353 -15.67 -4.86 8.77
CA TYR A 353 -14.22 -4.85 8.57
C TYR A 353 -13.63 -3.44 8.44
N ASP A 354 -14.41 -2.40 8.75
CA ASP A 354 -13.92 -1.02 8.78
C ASP A 354 -12.98 -0.80 9.98
N GLY A 355 -12.12 0.21 9.86
CA GLY A 355 -11.21 0.65 10.91
C GLY A 355 -9.75 0.35 10.56
N TRP A 356 -8.99 -0.15 11.52
CA TRP A 356 -7.55 -0.42 11.35
C TRP A 356 -7.29 -1.63 10.43
N GLN A 357 -6.46 -1.40 9.42
CA GLN A 357 -6.04 -2.39 8.43
C GLN A 357 -4.52 -2.54 8.48
N VAL A 358 -4.02 -3.75 8.66
CA VAL A 358 -2.59 -4.07 8.59
C VAL A 358 -2.09 -3.93 7.17
N LEU A 359 -1.00 -3.19 7.02
CA LEU A 359 -0.25 -3.01 5.79
C LEU A 359 1.22 -3.25 6.14
N ASP A 360 1.83 -4.23 5.48
CA ASP A 360 3.23 -4.59 5.73
C ASP A 360 4.07 -4.36 4.47
N PRO A 361 4.98 -3.38 4.48
CA PRO A 361 5.87 -3.11 3.36
C PRO A 361 7.11 -4.02 3.31
N THR A 362 7.28 -4.92 4.28
CA THR A 362 8.43 -5.81 4.34
C THR A 362 8.25 -6.97 3.34
N PRO A 363 9.21 -7.20 2.42
CA PRO A 363 9.08 -8.25 1.40
C PRO A 363 9.30 -9.64 2.01
N GLN A 364 8.24 -10.19 2.61
CA GLN A 364 8.22 -11.52 3.24
C GLN A 364 7.54 -12.54 2.33
N GLU A 365 6.27 -12.29 2.00
CA GLU A 365 5.44 -13.14 1.15
C GLU A 365 4.89 -12.35 -0.04
N LYS A 366 4.70 -13.04 -1.17
CA LYS A 366 4.06 -12.44 -2.35
C LYS A 366 2.54 -12.55 -2.24
N SER A 367 1.87 -11.42 -2.40
CA SER A 367 0.43 -11.34 -2.59
C SER A 367 0.14 -11.05 -4.06
N ASP A 368 -0.62 -11.93 -4.72
CA ASP A 368 -0.89 -11.87 -6.17
C ASP A 368 0.38 -11.75 -7.05
N GLY A 369 1.49 -12.36 -6.59
CA GLY A 369 2.76 -12.37 -7.31
C GLY A 369 3.70 -11.19 -7.00
N VAL A 370 3.24 -10.18 -6.24
CA VAL A 370 4.00 -8.98 -5.87
C VAL A 370 4.26 -8.98 -4.36
N TYR A 371 5.44 -8.53 -3.93
CA TYR A 371 5.81 -8.31 -2.54
C TYR A 371 5.06 -7.09 -1.98
N CYS A 372 3.80 -7.34 -1.62
CA CYS A 372 2.93 -6.43 -0.91
C CYS A 372 2.09 -7.24 0.08
N CYS A 373 1.66 -6.60 1.17
CA CYS A 373 0.85 -7.25 2.19
C CYS A 373 -0.21 -6.29 2.72
N GLY A 374 -1.46 -6.74 2.71
CA GLY A 374 -2.62 -5.98 3.15
C GLY A 374 -3.26 -5.13 2.05
N PRO A 375 -4.26 -4.31 2.39
CA PRO A 375 -4.78 -4.08 3.75
C PRO A 375 -5.56 -5.27 4.34
N ALA A 376 -5.12 -5.77 5.50
CA ALA A 376 -5.77 -6.88 6.23
C ALA A 376 -6.54 -6.33 7.44
N PRO A 377 -7.87 -6.54 7.57
CA PRO A 377 -8.61 -5.97 8.70
C PRO A 377 -8.15 -6.55 10.03
N VAL A 378 -7.78 -5.69 10.99
CA VAL A 378 -7.41 -6.13 12.35
C VAL A 378 -8.57 -6.89 13.01
N SER A 379 -9.83 -6.50 12.72
CA SER A 379 -11.01 -7.23 13.17
C SER A 379 -11.14 -8.63 12.56
N ALA A 380 -10.71 -8.84 11.31
CA ALA A 380 -10.69 -10.17 10.70
C ALA A 380 -9.62 -11.04 11.35
N ILE A 381 -8.44 -10.47 11.63
CA ILE A 381 -7.34 -11.15 12.34
C ILE A 381 -7.78 -11.57 13.74
N LEU A 382 -8.42 -10.67 14.50
CA LEU A 382 -8.94 -10.98 15.84
C LEU A 382 -9.91 -12.16 15.85
N ASN A 383 -10.82 -12.18 14.87
CA ASN A 383 -11.87 -13.19 14.79
C ASN A 383 -11.44 -14.49 14.08
N GLY A 384 -10.23 -14.54 13.51
CA GLY A 384 -9.77 -15.68 12.71
C GLY A 384 -10.50 -15.83 11.37
N ASP A 385 -11.03 -14.74 10.81
CA ASP A 385 -11.73 -14.73 9.52
C ASP A 385 -10.72 -14.78 8.34
N THR A 386 -9.91 -15.85 8.26
CA THR A 386 -8.75 -15.93 7.35
C THR A 386 -9.10 -16.05 5.86
N HIS A 387 -10.35 -16.34 5.52
CA HIS A 387 -10.83 -16.30 4.13
C HIS A 387 -10.91 -14.88 3.55
N ILE A 388 -10.87 -13.85 4.40
CA ILE A 388 -11.03 -12.45 4.00
C ILE A 388 -9.78 -11.92 3.28
N LYS A 389 -9.98 -11.10 2.24
CA LYS A 389 -8.93 -10.35 1.57
C LYS A 389 -8.57 -9.05 2.33
N TYR A 390 -7.35 -8.57 2.32
CA TYR A 390 -6.15 -9.15 1.72
C TYR A 390 -5.27 -9.76 2.82
N ASP A 391 -4.53 -10.83 2.49
CA ASP A 391 -3.42 -11.37 3.29
C ASP A 391 -3.71 -11.73 4.77
N VAL A 392 -4.98 -11.81 5.15
CA VAL A 392 -5.39 -12.17 6.52
C VAL A 392 -4.76 -13.49 7.00
N PRO A 393 -4.67 -14.58 6.21
CA PRO A 393 -4.02 -15.80 6.67
C PRO A 393 -2.56 -15.59 7.11
N PHE A 394 -1.80 -14.80 6.34
CA PHE A 394 -0.39 -14.54 6.63
C PHE A 394 -0.25 -13.72 7.91
N VAL A 395 -0.93 -12.57 7.98
CA VAL A 395 -0.89 -11.70 9.18
C VAL A 395 -1.43 -12.43 10.41
N PHE A 396 -2.45 -13.27 10.25
CA PHE A 396 -2.98 -14.09 11.32
C PHE A 396 -1.92 -15.07 11.84
N ALA A 397 -1.15 -15.72 10.97
CA ALA A 397 -0.05 -16.59 11.36
C ALA A 397 1.03 -15.82 12.14
N GLU A 398 1.37 -14.60 11.71
CA GLU A 398 2.40 -13.77 12.38
C GLU A 398 2.11 -13.51 13.86
N VAL A 399 0.82 -13.46 14.23
CA VAL A 399 0.39 -13.23 15.60
C VAL A 399 -0.12 -14.48 16.31
N ASN A 400 -0.58 -15.53 15.62
CA ASN A 400 -1.25 -16.68 16.27
C ASN A 400 -0.64 -18.06 15.96
N ALA A 401 0.47 -18.15 15.22
CA ALA A 401 1.06 -19.46 14.91
C ALA A 401 1.55 -20.20 16.18
N ASP A 402 1.40 -21.52 16.20
CA ASP A 402 1.95 -22.37 17.25
C ASP A 402 3.42 -22.67 16.94
N CYS A 403 4.29 -22.68 17.95
CA CYS A 403 5.65 -23.18 17.80
C CYS A 403 5.73 -24.67 18.15
N VAL A 404 6.42 -25.44 17.31
CA VAL A 404 6.80 -26.82 17.60
C VAL A 404 8.31 -26.93 17.61
N ASP A 405 8.87 -27.26 18.76
CA ASP A 405 10.31 -27.46 18.91
C ASP A 405 10.66 -28.94 18.65
N TRP A 406 11.60 -29.16 17.74
CA TRP A 406 12.10 -30.48 17.34
C TRP A 406 13.57 -30.63 17.69
N LEU A 407 13.95 -31.74 18.31
CA LEU A 407 15.34 -32.17 18.44
C LEU A 407 15.73 -33.01 17.22
N VAL A 408 16.75 -32.57 16.49
CA VAL A 408 17.39 -33.28 15.38
C VAL A 408 18.55 -34.09 15.94
N LYS A 409 18.44 -35.41 15.86
CA LYS A 409 19.47 -36.35 16.30
C LYS A 409 20.54 -36.58 15.24
N ALA A 410 21.66 -37.16 15.65
CA ALA A 410 22.78 -37.49 14.75
C ALA A 410 22.42 -38.46 13.61
N ASP A 411 21.38 -39.28 13.78
CA ASP A 411 20.84 -40.18 12.75
C ASP A 411 19.90 -39.47 11.76
N GLY A 412 19.68 -38.17 11.91
CA GLY A 412 18.77 -37.35 11.11
C GLY A 412 17.30 -37.43 11.54
N SER A 413 16.96 -38.26 12.54
CA SER A 413 15.59 -38.34 13.04
C SER A 413 15.20 -37.08 13.84
N LYS A 414 13.92 -36.69 13.72
CA LYS A 414 13.34 -35.53 14.40
C LYS A 414 12.44 -36.02 15.53
N VAL A 415 12.69 -35.55 16.74
CA VAL A 415 11.85 -35.83 17.91
C VAL A 415 11.20 -34.55 18.37
N LYS A 416 9.87 -34.52 18.44
CA LYS A 416 9.13 -33.41 19.03
C LYS A 416 9.48 -33.31 20.51
N ILE A 417 10.06 -32.19 20.92
CA ILE A 417 10.47 -31.97 22.32
C ILE A 417 9.54 -31.01 23.05
N PHE A 418 8.90 -30.07 22.34
CA PHE A 418 7.97 -29.12 22.96
C PHE A 418 6.97 -28.56 21.94
N SER A 419 5.82 -28.11 22.45
CA SER A 419 4.84 -27.34 21.69
C SER A 419 4.34 -26.18 22.52
N ASP A 420 4.24 -25.02 21.88
CA ASP A 420 3.89 -23.77 22.51
C ASP A 420 2.89 -23.00 21.66
N THR A 421 1.66 -22.93 22.13
CA THR A 421 0.56 -22.24 21.43
C THR A 421 0.45 -20.76 21.84
N LYS A 422 1.38 -20.26 22.66
CA LYS A 422 1.29 -18.93 23.28
C LYS A 422 2.51 -18.08 23.00
N ARG A 423 3.60 -18.65 22.46
CA ARG A 423 4.86 -17.95 22.23
C ARG A 423 4.72 -16.74 21.32
N VAL A 424 3.97 -16.90 20.23
CA VAL A 424 3.93 -15.94 19.12
C VAL A 424 3.00 -14.78 19.43
N GLY A 425 3.31 -13.61 18.88
CA GLY A 425 2.39 -12.47 18.85
C GLY A 425 2.19 -11.80 20.20
N GLN A 426 3.27 -11.36 20.83
CA GLN A 426 3.27 -10.81 22.20
C GLN A 426 3.46 -9.30 22.20
N ASN A 427 2.93 -8.64 23.23
CA ASN A 427 3.14 -7.21 23.51
C ASN A 427 3.01 -6.33 22.26
N ILE A 428 1.98 -6.55 21.44
CA ILE A 428 1.79 -5.79 20.20
C ILE A 428 1.63 -4.32 20.57
N SER A 429 2.52 -3.47 20.09
CA SER A 429 2.76 -2.14 20.64
C SER A 429 2.67 -1.05 19.58
N THR A 430 2.07 0.08 19.96
CA THR A 430 2.07 1.32 19.18
C THR A 430 2.29 2.51 20.10
N LYS A 431 2.65 3.66 19.54
CA LYS A 431 2.69 4.93 20.25
C LYS A 431 1.27 5.34 20.67
N SER A 432 1.09 5.79 21.92
CA SER A 432 -0.19 6.31 22.40
C SER A 432 -0.50 7.70 21.84
N VAL A 433 -1.79 8.01 21.67
CA VAL A 433 -2.27 9.33 21.23
C VAL A 433 -1.80 10.43 22.18
N GLY A 434 -1.14 11.46 21.64
CA GLY A 434 -0.71 12.63 22.39
C GLY A 434 0.43 12.39 23.41
N SER A 435 1.09 11.22 23.37
CA SER A 435 2.21 10.90 24.27
C SER A 435 3.23 9.98 23.59
N THR A 436 4.44 9.88 24.15
CA THR A 436 5.50 8.94 23.71
C THR A 436 5.41 7.58 24.42
N LYS A 437 4.40 7.39 25.28
CA LYS A 437 4.19 6.14 26.00
C LYS A 437 3.74 5.01 25.07
N ARG A 438 4.14 3.79 25.45
CA ARG A 438 3.71 2.55 24.81
C ARG A 438 2.23 2.32 25.10
N LEU A 439 1.46 2.10 24.06
CA LEU A 439 0.12 1.52 24.10
C LEU A 439 0.22 0.06 23.66
N ASP A 440 -0.22 -0.84 24.53
CA ASP A 440 -0.33 -2.26 24.21
C ASP A 440 -1.70 -2.52 23.57
N ILE A 441 -1.70 -3.06 22.35
CA ILE A 441 -2.88 -3.37 21.55
C ILE A 441 -2.99 -4.87 21.25
N THR A 442 -2.31 -5.74 22.02
CA THR A 442 -2.35 -7.19 21.80
C THR A 442 -3.79 -7.73 21.76
N ASP A 443 -4.65 -7.21 22.65
CA ASP A 443 -6.07 -7.60 22.74
C ASP A 443 -6.90 -7.20 21.50
N THR A 444 -6.36 -6.40 20.57
CA THR A 444 -7.02 -6.09 19.29
C THR A 444 -6.70 -7.10 18.18
N TYR A 445 -5.65 -7.89 18.33
CA TYR A 445 -5.23 -8.91 17.36
C TYR A 445 -5.58 -10.34 17.76
N LYS A 446 -5.74 -10.57 19.06
CA LYS A 446 -6.03 -11.90 19.60
C LYS A 446 -6.85 -11.80 20.88
N HIS A 447 -7.72 -12.77 21.08
CA HIS A 447 -8.45 -12.91 22.33
C HIS A 447 -7.52 -13.42 23.44
N ARG A 448 -7.76 -13.00 24.69
CA ARG A 448 -7.03 -13.53 25.83
C ARG A 448 -7.32 -15.03 25.99
N ASP A 449 -6.25 -15.81 26.01
CA ASP A 449 -6.31 -17.26 26.16
C ASP A 449 -7.22 -17.69 27.32
N GLY A 450 -8.18 -18.57 27.03
CA GLY A 450 -8.99 -19.25 28.05
C GLY A 450 -10.28 -18.54 28.48
N ARG A 451 -10.69 -17.42 27.86
CA ARG A 451 -12.05 -16.88 28.03
C ARG A 451 -12.91 -17.13 26.78
N SER A 452 -13.69 -18.21 26.84
CA SER A 452 -14.73 -18.50 25.84
C SER A 452 -15.89 -17.49 25.94
N THR A 453 -15.80 -16.33 25.28
CA THR A 453 -16.99 -15.53 24.97
C THR A 453 -17.70 -16.14 23.77
N CYS A 454 -18.52 -17.15 24.01
CA CYS A 454 -19.40 -17.71 22.98
C CYS A 454 -20.58 -16.76 22.78
N SER A 455 -20.51 -15.89 21.77
CA SER A 455 -21.67 -15.08 21.36
C SER A 455 -22.64 -15.98 20.62
N THR A 456 -23.83 -16.17 21.18
CA THR A 456 -24.91 -16.95 20.57
C THR A 456 -25.78 -16.00 19.76
N TYR A 457 -25.84 -16.17 18.43
CA TYR A 457 -26.76 -15.43 17.58
C TYR A 457 -27.99 -16.30 17.26
N HIS A 458 -29.18 -15.74 17.44
CA HIS A 458 -30.42 -16.34 16.95
C HIS A 458 -30.73 -15.79 15.55
N ILE A 459 -30.77 -16.66 14.55
CA ILE A 459 -31.33 -16.34 13.23
C ILE A 459 -32.78 -16.82 13.24
N PRO A 460 -33.79 -15.95 13.09
CA PRO A 460 -35.16 -16.38 12.85
C PRO A 460 -35.33 -16.69 11.36
N GLU A 461 -35.35 -17.96 10.98
CA GLU A 461 -35.79 -18.36 9.64
C GLU A 461 -37.31 -18.18 9.51
N ARG A 462 -37.74 -17.40 8.51
CA ARG A 462 -39.14 -17.37 8.09
C ARG A 462 -39.41 -18.59 7.21
N GLY A 463 -40.31 -19.46 7.65
CA GLY A 463 -41.16 -20.21 6.71
C GLY A 463 -41.03 -21.73 6.64
N VAL A 464 -40.61 -22.44 7.69
CA VAL A 464 -40.70 -23.93 7.71
C VAL A 464 -41.28 -24.44 9.03
N THR A 465 -42.35 -25.23 8.94
CA THR A 465 -43.09 -25.83 10.08
C THR A 465 -42.42 -27.10 10.63
N HIS A 466 -41.11 -27.09 10.83
CA HIS A 466 -40.42 -28.13 11.61
C HIS A 466 -39.27 -27.50 12.40
N TYR A 467 -39.35 -27.59 13.73
CA TYR A 467 -38.35 -27.10 14.66
C TYR A 467 -37.11 -28.01 14.64
N GLU A 468 -36.12 -27.69 13.82
CA GLU A 468 -34.72 -28.01 14.10
C GLU A 468 -33.94 -26.73 14.30
N SER A 469 -33.51 -26.50 15.54
CA SER A 469 -32.68 -25.35 15.92
C SER A 469 -31.22 -25.71 15.61
N SER A 470 -30.65 -25.19 14.54
CA SER A 470 -29.20 -25.24 14.30
C SER A 470 -28.50 -24.16 15.12
N LEU A 471 -27.92 -24.55 16.26
CA LEU A 471 -27.02 -23.71 17.05
C LEU A 471 -25.65 -23.68 16.39
N ILE A 472 -25.27 -22.58 15.74
CA ILE A 472 -23.87 -22.35 15.34
C ILE A 472 -23.14 -21.78 16.54
N LYS A 473 -22.21 -22.56 17.08
CA LYS A 473 -21.38 -22.22 18.23
C LYS A 473 -20.05 -21.68 17.71
N ILE A 474 -19.89 -20.35 17.69
CA ILE A 474 -18.59 -19.73 17.42
C ILE A 474 -17.83 -19.66 18.75
N CYS A 475 -16.79 -20.48 18.88
CA CYS A 475 -15.87 -20.45 20.02
C CYS A 475 -14.72 -19.48 19.70
N PRO A 476 -14.28 -18.63 20.65
CA PRO A 476 -13.02 -17.90 20.51
C PRO A 476 -11.84 -18.88 20.53
N HIS A 477 -10.86 -18.57 19.71
CA HIS A 477 -9.71 -19.37 19.29
C HIS A 477 -9.06 -20.22 20.42
N THR A 478 -8.82 -21.50 20.15
CA THR A 478 -8.02 -22.39 21.03
C THR A 478 -6.84 -23.07 20.33
N GLY A 479 -6.64 -22.85 19.02
CA GLY A 479 -5.57 -23.50 18.26
C GLY A 479 -5.88 -24.98 18.01
N SER A 480 -7.16 -25.33 17.87
CA SER A 480 -7.59 -26.72 17.74
C SER A 480 -7.38 -27.28 16.32
N GLU A 481 -7.26 -28.60 16.21
CA GLU A 481 -7.03 -29.34 14.96
C GLU A 481 -8.09 -29.05 13.88
N LYS A 482 -9.34 -28.77 14.27
CA LYS A 482 -10.43 -28.38 13.35
C LYS A 482 -10.24 -26.98 12.75
N GLU A 483 -9.62 -26.06 13.49
CA GLU A 483 -9.37 -24.68 13.05
C GLU A 483 -8.20 -24.65 12.05
N ARG A 484 -7.20 -25.52 12.24
CA ARG A 484 -6.15 -25.77 11.24
C ARG A 484 -6.73 -26.25 9.92
N THR A 485 -7.72 -27.14 9.96
CA THR A 485 -8.45 -27.58 8.75
C THR A 485 -9.20 -26.43 8.07
N VAL A 486 -9.79 -25.49 8.84
CA VAL A 486 -10.44 -24.30 8.27
C VAL A 486 -9.41 -23.37 7.63
N PHE A 487 -8.28 -23.12 8.30
CA PHE A 487 -7.17 -22.34 7.77
C PHE A 487 -6.61 -22.94 6.46
N GLU A 488 -6.30 -24.23 6.47
CA GLU A 488 -5.84 -24.98 5.31
C GLU A 488 -6.89 -24.95 4.17
N SER A 489 -8.18 -25.09 4.49
CA SER A 489 -9.26 -25.01 3.49
C SER A 489 -9.39 -23.63 2.86
N ALA A 490 -9.28 -22.55 3.65
CA ALA A 490 -9.34 -21.17 3.18
C ALA A 490 -8.17 -20.82 2.23
N ILE A 491 -7.02 -21.43 2.45
CA ILE A 491 -5.84 -21.28 1.59
C ILE A 491 -5.98 -22.13 0.32
N SER A 492 -6.55 -23.34 0.41
CA SER A 492 -6.74 -24.22 -0.73
C SER A 492 -7.76 -23.68 -1.75
N ASN A 493 -8.86 -23.05 -1.29
CA ASN A 493 -9.88 -22.51 -2.19
C ASN A 493 -9.38 -21.32 -3.03
N LYS A 494 -8.42 -20.53 -2.52
CA LYS A 494 -7.74 -19.48 -3.32
C LYS A 494 -6.88 -20.04 -4.45
N SER A 495 -6.47 -21.31 -4.37
CA SER A 495 -5.74 -21.97 -5.46
C SER A 495 -6.66 -22.49 -6.57
N THR A 496 -7.92 -22.80 -6.25
CA THR A 496 -8.92 -23.30 -7.21
C THR A 496 -9.68 -22.17 -7.93
N ASP A 497 -9.79 -20.98 -7.33
CA ASP A 497 -10.35 -19.79 -8.03
C ASP A 497 -9.48 -19.33 -9.23
N ARG A 498 -8.26 -19.87 -9.37
CA ARG A 498 -7.40 -19.67 -10.54
C ARG A 498 -7.71 -20.61 -11.73
N GLU A 499 -8.57 -21.61 -11.56
CA GLU A 499 -8.91 -22.55 -12.64
C GLU A 499 -10.30 -22.33 -13.26
N GLU A 500 -11.18 -21.49 -12.67
CA GLU A 500 -12.52 -21.25 -13.21
C GLU A 500 -12.74 -19.91 -13.94
N GLU A 501 -11.76 -18.99 -13.97
CA GLU A 501 -11.81 -17.80 -14.87
C GLU A 501 -11.13 -18.05 -16.24
N GLY A 502 -10.96 -19.32 -16.61
CA GLY A 502 -10.28 -19.73 -17.84
C GLY A 502 -11.04 -20.77 -18.66
N LYS A 503 -12.38 -20.76 -18.66
CA LYS A 503 -13.19 -21.56 -19.60
C LYS A 503 -14.66 -21.12 -19.61
N GLY A 504 -14.98 -20.18 -20.50
CA GLY A 504 -16.34 -19.89 -20.90
C GLY A 504 -16.36 -19.49 -22.37
N GLY A 505 -16.94 -20.35 -23.23
CA GLY A 505 -17.23 -19.99 -24.63
C GLY A 505 -17.10 -21.10 -25.66
N MET A 506 -17.75 -22.24 -25.48
CA MET A 506 -18.19 -23.05 -26.63
C MET A 506 -19.59 -23.56 -26.30
N GLY A 507 -20.59 -23.04 -27.02
CA GLY A 507 -21.99 -23.36 -26.81
C GLY A 507 -22.29 -24.81 -27.16
N GLU A 508 -22.96 -25.52 -26.25
CA GLU A 508 -23.77 -26.69 -26.57
C GLU A 508 -25.14 -26.17 -27.03
N GLU A 509 -25.38 -26.20 -28.34
CA GLU A 509 -26.73 -26.15 -28.90
C GLU A 509 -27.34 -27.55 -28.82
N THR A 510 -28.52 -27.60 -28.22
CA THR A 510 -29.40 -28.75 -28.07
C THR A 510 -29.93 -29.22 -29.41
N GLU A 511 -29.90 -30.55 -29.62
CA GLU A 511 -30.59 -31.25 -30.69
C GLU A 511 -32.10 -30.94 -30.70
N GLU A 512 -32.59 -30.32 -31.77
CA GLU A 512 -33.96 -30.52 -32.24
C GLU A 512 -33.92 -30.99 -33.70
N THR A 513 -34.51 -32.17 -33.89
CA THR A 513 -34.78 -32.83 -35.16
C THR A 513 -35.83 -32.08 -35.96
N GLU A 514 -35.59 -31.79 -37.25
CA GLU A 514 -36.61 -31.65 -38.28
C GLU A 514 -35.98 -31.58 -39.69
N GLU A 515 -36.84 -31.68 -40.69
CA GLU A 515 -36.71 -32.51 -41.89
C GLU A 515 -35.83 -32.01 -43.04
N GLU A 516 -35.35 -33.00 -43.78
CA GLU A 516 -34.78 -32.99 -45.12
C GLU A 516 -35.72 -32.33 -46.16
N THR A 517 -35.29 -31.27 -46.84
CA THR A 517 -35.65 -31.03 -48.24
C THR A 517 -34.54 -30.31 -49.01
N THR A 518 -34.28 -30.87 -50.18
CA THR A 518 -33.31 -30.53 -51.23
C THR A 518 -33.73 -29.32 -52.07
N GLU A 519 -32.77 -28.47 -52.46
CA GLU A 519 -32.73 -27.69 -53.72
C GLU A 519 -31.32 -27.04 -53.82
N THR A 520 -30.37 -27.62 -54.57
CA THR A 520 -30.00 -27.37 -55.98
C THR A 520 -29.73 -25.90 -56.37
N GLY A 521 -28.52 -25.66 -56.89
CA GLY A 521 -28.13 -24.51 -57.73
C GLY A 521 -26.72 -24.03 -57.39
N GLU A 522 -25.67 -24.43 -58.13
CA GLU A 522 -25.15 -23.73 -59.33
C GLU A 522 -24.59 -22.33 -58.97
N GLU A 523 -23.43 -21.85 -59.41
CA GLU A 523 -22.36 -22.30 -60.31
C GLU A 523 -21.32 -21.15 -60.33
N THR A 524 -20.09 -21.42 -60.80
CA THR A 524 -19.06 -20.46 -61.31
C THR A 524 -18.34 -19.56 -60.29
N GLY A 525 -17.04 -19.29 -60.36
CA GLY A 525 -16.01 -19.55 -61.39
C GLY A 525 -15.02 -18.38 -61.44
N GLU A 526 -13.71 -18.70 -61.46
CA GLU A 526 -12.58 -17.94 -62.08
C GLU A 526 -12.22 -16.52 -61.56
N THR A 527 -11.00 -15.95 -61.61
CA THR A 527 -9.58 -16.25 -61.95
C THR A 527 -8.79 -14.92 -61.80
N GLY A 528 -7.46 -14.98 -61.65
CA GLY A 528 -6.48 -13.98 -62.17
C GLY A 528 -5.85 -13.02 -61.13
N GLU A 529 -4.56 -13.14 -60.79
CA GLU A 529 -3.36 -12.56 -61.48
C GLU A 529 -3.34 -11.02 -61.37
N GLU A 530 -2.41 -10.34 -60.70
CA GLU A 530 -0.93 -10.20 -60.81
C GLU A 530 -0.68 -8.68 -60.92
N THR A 531 0.32 -8.13 -60.23
CA THR A 531 1.39 -7.28 -60.83
C THR A 531 2.29 -6.65 -59.76
N GLU A 532 3.59 -6.78 -60.00
CA GLU A 532 4.72 -6.10 -59.36
C GLU A 532 4.79 -4.62 -59.77
N GLU A 533 5.48 -3.78 -58.99
CA GLU A 533 6.57 -2.96 -59.54
C GLU A 533 7.49 -2.38 -58.45
N ASP A 534 8.79 -2.55 -58.70
CA ASP A 534 9.96 -2.00 -58.04
C ASP A 534 10.10 -0.47 -58.23
N THR A 535 10.86 0.19 -57.36
CA THR A 535 11.98 1.05 -57.80
C THR A 535 12.93 1.41 -56.65
N LYS A 536 14.19 1.59 -57.04
CA LYS A 536 15.43 1.56 -56.28
C LYS A 536 16.21 2.86 -56.57
N GLU A 537 17.31 3.05 -55.83
CA GLU A 537 18.55 3.81 -56.16
C GLU A 537 18.85 5.07 -55.30
N THR A 538 19.87 4.99 -54.41
CA THR A 538 21.31 5.44 -54.49
C THR A 538 21.48 6.92 -54.16
N GLY A 539 22.53 7.48 -53.52
CA GLY A 539 23.92 7.12 -53.18
C GLY A 539 24.70 8.47 -53.11
N GLU A 540 25.56 8.72 -52.10
CA GLU A 540 26.97 9.20 -52.15
C GLU A 540 27.16 10.22 -50.99
N GLU A 541 28.07 10.03 -50.02
CA GLU A 541 29.53 10.28 -49.97
C GLU A 541 29.97 11.76 -50.02
N THR A 542 30.65 12.22 -48.95
CA THR A 542 31.79 13.17 -48.97
C THR A 542 32.61 13.10 -47.67
N GLU A 543 33.94 13.04 -47.82
CA GLU A 543 35.04 13.06 -46.84
C GLU A 543 35.63 14.48 -46.61
N GLU A 544 36.65 14.56 -45.74
CA GLU A 544 37.66 15.64 -45.43
C GLU A 544 37.56 16.25 -44.00
N THR A 545 38.38 15.83 -43.01
CA THR A 545 39.76 16.29 -42.58
C THR A 545 39.76 17.70 -41.95
N GLU A 546 40.44 18.12 -40.86
CA GLU A 546 41.57 17.75 -39.96
C GLU A 546 41.29 18.53 -38.62
N GLU A 547 41.84 18.30 -37.43
CA GLU A 547 43.23 18.57 -37.00
C GLU A 547 43.44 18.16 -35.50
N GLU A 548 44.69 17.91 -35.16
CA GLU A 548 45.25 17.27 -33.95
C GLU A 548 45.11 18.04 -32.62
N THR A 549 45.19 17.34 -31.49
CA THR A 549 46.36 17.43 -30.57
C THR A 549 46.48 16.20 -29.65
N LYS A 550 47.67 15.56 -29.70
CA LYS A 550 48.26 14.60 -28.74
C LYS A 550 48.60 15.34 -27.42
N GLU A 551 48.60 14.70 -26.25
CA GLU A 551 49.69 13.85 -25.71
C GLU A 551 49.16 13.03 -24.51
N THR A 552 49.13 11.69 -24.60
CA THR A 552 50.09 10.67 -24.08
C THR A 552 50.06 10.37 -22.58
N GLY A 553 49.87 9.08 -22.29
CA GLY A 553 50.07 8.45 -20.98
C GLY A 553 49.49 7.02 -20.96
N GLU A 554 50.10 6.11 -21.72
CA GLU A 554 49.84 4.66 -21.70
C GLU A 554 50.16 4.04 -20.34
N GLU A 555 49.36 3.05 -19.92
CA GLU A 555 49.90 1.74 -19.58
C GLU A 555 48.83 0.65 -19.79
N THR A 556 49.23 -0.35 -20.55
CA THR A 556 48.48 -1.51 -21.05
C THR A 556 48.44 -2.66 -20.04
N GLU A 557 47.35 -3.42 -20.01
CA GLU A 557 47.41 -4.90 -20.05
C GLU A 557 46.06 -5.54 -20.47
N LYS A 558 46.11 -6.28 -21.59
CA LYS A 558 45.15 -7.35 -21.99
C LYS A 558 45.46 -8.57 -21.09
N GLU A 559 44.56 -9.46 -20.69
CA GLU A 559 43.78 -10.44 -21.48
C GLU A 559 43.00 -11.27 -20.41
N SER A 560 41.73 -11.65 -20.53
CA SER A 560 41.27 -12.82 -21.28
C SER A 560 39.78 -13.05 -20.98
N ARG A 561 39.03 -13.50 -21.99
CA ARG A 561 37.62 -13.89 -21.94
C ARG A 561 37.47 -15.38 -21.63
N GLY A 562 36.43 -15.74 -20.86
CA GLY A 562 35.79 -17.06 -20.93
C GLY A 562 35.15 -17.52 -19.61
N GLY A 563 33.83 -17.67 -19.56
CA GLY A 563 33.14 -18.41 -18.48
C GLY A 563 31.69 -17.99 -18.21
N GLU A 564 30.77 -18.59 -18.95
CA GLU A 564 29.38 -18.99 -18.60
C GLU A 564 28.58 -18.22 -17.53
N ASP A 565 27.46 -17.63 -17.97
CA ASP A 565 26.33 -17.20 -17.14
C ASP A 565 25.72 -18.41 -16.41
N VAL A 566 26.05 -18.54 -15.12
CA VAL A 566 25.32 -19.42 -14.18
C VAL A 566 24.87 -18.56 -13.01
N ASN A 567 23.56 -18.29 -12.96
CA ASN A 567 22.93 -17.63 -11.82
C ASN A 567 23.01 -18.57 -10.59
N PRO A 568 23.73 -18.22 -9.50
CA PRO A 568 23.80 -19.10 -8.35
C PRO A 568 22.47 -19.05 -7.57
N PRO A 569 22.02 -20.18 -6.98
CA PRO A 569 20.81 -20.20 -6.17
C PRO A 569 21.01 -19.34 -4.90
N ARG A 570 20.02 -18.49 -4.60
CA ARG A 570 19.97 -17.65 -3.39
C ARG A 570 20.01 -18.54 -2.14
N LEU A 571 20.95 -18.27 -1.24
CA LEU A 571 21.04 -18.89 0.08
C LEU A 571 19.89 -18.40 0.99
N PRO A 572 19.28 -19.27 1.82
CA PRO A 572 18.26 -18.86 2.78
C PRO A 572 18.85 -17.91 3.85
N VAL A 573 18.06 -16.92 4.23
CA VAL A 573 18.39 -15.92 5.25
C VAL A 573 18.45 -16.60 6.61
N SER A 574 19.67 -16.82 7.13
CA SER A 574 19.91 -17.21 8.51
C SER A 574 20.31 -15.95 9.30
N MET A 575 19.44 -15.45 10.18
CA MET A 575 19.84 -14.47 11.19
C MET A 575 20.72 -15.15 12.25
N GLN A 576 21.87 -14.56 12.55
CA GLN A 576 22.65 -14.96 13.74
C GLN A 576 22.14 -14.17 14.95
N PHE A 577 21.81 -14.89 16.02
CA PHE A 577 21.45 -14.32 17.31
C PHE A 577 22.70 -13.82 18.02
N GLU A 578 22.67 -12.60 18.57
CA GLU A 578 23.63 -12.18 19.59
C GLU A 578 23.07 -12.61 20.96
N GLU A 579 23.61 -13.71 21.48
CA GLU A 579 23.20 -14.28 22.77
C GLU A 579 23.69 -13.38 23.91
N VAL A 580 22.77 -12.62 24.53
CA VAL A 580 23.06 -11.91 25.78
C VAL A 580 23.12 -12.94 26.91
N ARG A 581 24.33 -13.40 27.23
CA ARG A 581 24.57 -14.28 28.38
C ARG A 581 24.20 -13.56 29.69
N PRO A 582 23.39 -14.16 30.58
CA PRO A 582 23.16 -13.62 31.91
C PRO A 582 24.47 -13.61 32.71
N ALA A 583 24.79 -12.47 33.32
CA ALA A 583 25.91 -12.35 34.25
C ALA A 583 25.78 -13.39 35.37
N GLY A 584 26.89 -14.09 35.63
CA GLY A 584 26.95 -15.28 36.47
C GLY A 584 26.40 -15.10 37.88
N GLN A 585 25.75 -16.16 38.36
CA GLN A 585 25.40 -16.35 39.76
C GLN A 585 26.65 -16.35 40.64
N THR A 586 26.61 -15.48 41.63
CA THR A 586 27.54 -15.36 42.75
C THR A 586 27.71 -16.69 43.48
N LEU A 587 28.91 -17.27 43.43
CA LEU A 587 29.29 -18.36 44.33
C LEU A 587 29.92 -17.75 45.59
N CYS A 588 29.23 -17.85 46.72
CA CYS A 588 29.76 -17.57 48.04
C CYS A 588 31.06 -18.35 48.28
N ARG A 589 32.16 -17.64 48.55
CA ARG A 589 33.26 -18.15 49.36
C ARG A 589 33.71 -17.09 50.36
N THR A 590 33.34 -17.34 51.60
CA THR A 590 33.87 -16.73 52.82
C THR A 590 35.36 -17.04 52.94
N ILE A 591 36.25 -16.05 52.91
CA ILE A 591 37.54 -16.09 53.61
C ILE A 591 37.83 -14.70 54.23
N THR A 592 38.31 -14.81 55.45
CA THR A 592 38.60 -13.86 56.53
C THR A 592 39.77 -12.90 56.30
N SER A 593 39.57 -11.65 56.77
CA SER A 593 40.49 -10.79 57.54
C SER A 593 41.89 -10.37 57.04
N TRP A 594 42.16 -9.07 57.31
CA TRP A 594 43.41 -8.42 57.78
C TRP A 594 44.26 -7.55 56.82
N THR A 595 44.17 -6.23 57.10
CA THR A 595 45.21 -5.16 57.19
C THR A 595 46.34 -5.03 56.15
N GLY A 596 46.55 -3.79 55.70
CA GLY A 596 47.87 -3.32 55.27
C GLY A 596 47.81 -2.12 54.33
N SER A 597 48.19 -0.97 54.86
CA SER A 597 48.51 0.29 54.16
C SER A 597 49.71 0.16 53.21
N ASP A 598 49.65 0.80 52.05
CA ASP A 598 50.46 1.97 51.66
C ASP A 598 49.87 2.63 50.40
#